data_AF-A0A2V2VVX0-F1
#
_entry.id   AF-A0A2V2VVX0-F1
#
_cell.length_a   1.000
_cell.length_b   1.000
_cell.length_c   1.000
_cell.angle_alpha   90.00
_cell.angle_beta   90.00
_cell.angle_gamma   90.00
#
_symmetry.space_group_name_H-M   'P 1'
#
loop_
_entity.id
_entity.type
_entity.pdbx_description
1 polymer ?
#
loop_
_entity_poly.entity_id
_entity_poly.type
_entity_poly.pdbx_seq_one_letter_code
_entity_poly.pdbx_strand_id
1 'polypeptide(L)'
;MRIEHCSFCGAPIYPGHGQMFVRNDCKVFRFCASKCRKNFGMKRNPMKLKWTKTFRKANGKELAVDSTMDFEQRRHVPVKYNRELLHDTLKVMKRVEKIKQKRQEAVWNKRMEKTRLQERRDAAVALKHNIDWIEDSEVKHKARDDLVAVQQEVEAKWQQRREAARKRLQKQREMERAAGLTSSSSVKKWK
;
A
#
# COMPACT_ATOMS: atom_id res chain seq x y z
N MET A 1 -8.31 -25.23 -24.64
CA MET A 1 -9.16 -24.08 -24.24
C MET A 1 -8.28 -23.06 -23.52
N ARG A 2 -8.25 -21.78 -23.93
CA ARG A 2 -7.37 -20.75 -23.35
C ARG A 2 -8.19 -19.68 -22.65
N ILE A 3 -7.80 -19.36 -21.41
CA ILE A 3 -8.34 -18.21 -20.68
C ILE A 3 -7.53 -16.98 -21.10
N GLU A 4 -8.20 -16.01 -21.68
CA GLU A 4 -7.56 -14.77 -22.13
C GLU A 4 -7.73 -13.66 -21.11
N HIS A 5 -6.91 -12.63 -21.18
CA HIS A 5 -7.03 -11.45 -20.33
C HIS A 5 -7.75 -10.33 -21.07
N CYS A 6 -8.66 -9.64 -20.36
CA CYS A 6 -9.30 -8.45 -20.88
C CYS A 6 -8.29 -7.32 -21.06
N SER A 7 -8.23 -6.75 -22.27
CA SER A 7 -7.30 -5.67 -22.62
C SER A 7 -7.54 -4.38 -21.85
N PHE A 8 -8.74 -4.18 -21.28
CA PHE A 8 -9.09 -2.96 -20.54
C PHE A 8 -8.92 -3.12 -19.02
N CYS A 9 -9.53 -4.14 -18.42
CA CYS A 9 -9.57 -4.31 -16.97
C CYS A 9 -8.57 -5.34 -16.43
N GLY A 10 -8.02 -6.22 -17.27
CA GLY A 10 -7.15 -7.33 -16.85
C GLY A 10 -7.88 -8.51 -16.18
N ALA A 11 -9.22 -8.56 -16.26
CA ALA A 11 -9.99 -9.71 -15.78
C ALA A 11 -9.84 -10.92 -16.73
N PRO A 12 -9.92 -12.16 -16.23
CA PRO A 12 -9.95 -13.35 -17.07
C PRO A 12 -11.23 -13.39 -17.94
N ILE A 13 -11.10 -13.92 -19.14
CA ILE A 13 -12.17 -14.12 -20.12
C ILE A 13 -12.23 -15.61 -20.41
N TYR A 14 -13.34 -16.23 -19.99
CA TYR A 14 -13.66 -17.60 -20.34
C TYR A 14 -14.24 -17.66 -21.77
N PRO A 15 -14.02 -18.74 -22.50
CA PRO A 15 -14.63 -18.95 -23.82
C PRO A 15 -16.16 -18.82 -23.78
N GLY A 16 -16.72 -18.22 -24.84
CA GLY A 16 -18.14 -17.89 -24.91
C GLY A 16 -18.52 -16.57 -24.20
N HIS A 17 -17.60 -15.95 -23.46
CA HIS A 17 -17.87 -14.67 -22.78
C HIS A 17 -17.18 -13.48 -23.44
N GLY A 18 -17.83 -12.33 -23.31
CA GLY A 18 -17.26 -11.05 -23.68
C GLY A 18 -17.38 -10.74 -25.18
N GLN A 19 -16.52 -9.85 -25.66
CA GLN A 19 -16.48 -9.42 -27.05
C GLN A 19 -15.04 -9.24 -27.52
N MET A 20 -14.80 -9.49 -28.80
CA MET A 20 -13.52 -9.26 -29.45
C MET A 20 -13.65 -8.10 -30.45
N PHE A 21 -12.70 -7.18 -30.42
CA PHE A 21 -12.59 -6.10 -31.38
C PHE A 21 -11.25 -6.23 -32.09
N VAL A 22 -11.30 -6.39 -33.41
CA VAL A 22 -10.11 -6.41 -34.27
C VAL A 22 -10.00 -5.04 -34.89
N ARG A 23 -8.88 -4.37 -34.66
CA ARG A 23 -8.58 -3.07 -35.27
C ARG A 23 -7.85 -3.28 -36.59
N ASN A 24 -7.89 -2.28 -37.48
CA ASN A 24 -7.28 -2.33 -38.81
C ASN A 24 -5.76 -2.63 -38.80
N ASP A 25 -5.05 -2.35 -37.70
CA ASP A 25 -3.64 -2.72 -37.50
C ASP A 25 -3.45 -4.19 -37.07
N CYS A 26 -4.45 -5.03 -37.34
CA CYS A 26 -4.54 -6.43 -36.94
C CYS A 26 -4.42 -6.67 -35.41
N LYS A 27 -4.54 -5.62 -34.58
CA LYS A 27 -4.51 -5.80 -33.12
C LYS A 27 -5.86 -6.29 -32.62
N VAL A 28 -5.80 -7.37 -31.86
CA VAL A 28 -6.97 -8.01 -31.26
C VAL A 28 -7.11 -7.52 -29.82
N PHE A 29 -8.22 -6.83 -29.54
CA PHE A 29 -8.62 -6.43 -28.20
C PHE A 29 -9.74 -7.35 -27.73
N ARG A 30 -9.55 -7.96 -26.56
CA ARG A 30 -10.57 -8.82 -25.94
C ARG A 30 -11.14 -8.11 -24.72
N PHE A 31 -12.45 -8.13 -24.58
CA PHE A 31 -13.17 -7.48 -23.48
C PHE A 31 -14.01 -8.50 -22.72
N CYS A 32 -13.95 -8.50 -21.39
CA CYS A 32 -14.75 -9.40 -20.57
C CYS A 32 -16.24 -9.07 -20.58
N ALA A 33 -16.60 -7.79 -20.73
CA ALA A 33 -17.98 -7.31 -20.63
C ALA A 33 -18.20 -6.03 -21.46
N SER A 34 -19.47 -5.72 -21.75
CA SER A 34 -19.89 -4.51 -22.46
C SER A 34 -19.39 -3.22 -21.79
N LYS A 35 -19.26 -3.18 -20.46
CA LYS A 35 -18.64 -2.08 -19.71
C LYS A 35 -17.23 -1.75 -20.21
N CYS A 36 -16.39 -2.78 -20.41
CA CYS A 36 -15.03 -2.59 -20.89
C CYS A 36 -15.01 -2.13 -22.36
N ARG A 37 -15.86 -2.74 -23.20
CA ARG A 37 -16.02 -2.34 -24.60
C ARG A 37 -16.46 -0.89 -24.75
N LYS A 38 -17.49 -0.45 -24.01
CA LYS A 38 -18.01 0.93 -24.04
C LYS A 38 -16.94 1.92 -23.57
N ASN A 39 -16.23 1.64 -22.48
CA ASN A 39 -15.13 2.51 -22.03
C ASN A 39 -13.98 2.62 -23.03
N PHE A 40 -13.67 1.52 -23.73
CA PHE A 40 -12.70 1.54 -24.82
C PHE A 40 -13.20 2.36 -26.03
N GLY A 41 -14.49 2.25 -26.39
CA GLY A 41 -15.11 3.08 -27.43
C GLY A 41 -15.10 4.57 -27.08
N MET A 42 -15.31 4.92 -25.81
CA MET A 42 -15.15 6.28 -25.27
C MET A 42 -13.69 6.71 -25.11
N LYS A 43 -12.71 5.92 -25.59
CA LYS A 43 -11.27 6.19 -25.51
C LYS A 43 -10.76 6.51 -24.10
N ARG A 44 -11.40 5.96 -23.06
CA ARG A 44 -10.97 6.19 -21.68
C ARG A 44 -9.67 5.44 -21.40
N ASN A 45 -8.72 6.09 -20.73
CA ASN A 45 -7.44 5.46 -20.39
C ASN A 45 -7.59 4.55 -19.16
N PRO A 46 -7.39 3.21 -19.25
CA PRO A 46 -7.52 2.30 -18.12
C PRO A 46 -6.61 2.64 -16.93
N MET A 47 -5.47 3.31 -17.15
CA MET A 47 -4.56 3.76 -16.09
C MET A 47 -5.14 4.89 -15.21
N LYS A 48 -6.23 5.53 -15.63
CA LYS A 48 -6.93 6.57 -14.85
C LYS A 48 -8.18 6.02 -14.13
N LEU A 49 -8.66 4.83 -14.48
CA LEU A 49 -9.87 4.25 -13.88
C LEU A 49 -9.51 3.39 -12.66
N LYS A 50 -9.90 3.85 -11.47
CA LYS A 50 -9.52 3.27 -10.16
C LYS A 50 -9.79 1.77 -9.99
N TRP A 51 -10.75 1.21 -10.72
CA TRP A 51 -11.19 -0.18 -10.60
C TRP A 51 -10.42 -1.17 -11.50
N THR A 52 -9.64 -0.68 -12.47
CA THR A 52 -8.88 -1.58 -13.37
C THR A 52 -7.65 -2.14 -12.66
N LYS A 53 -7.22 -3.36 -13.02
CA LYS A 53 -5.96 -3.91 -12.51
C LYS A 53 -4.75 -3.07 -12.95
N THR A 54 -4.80 -2.50 -14.16
CA THR A 54 -3.74 -1.61 -14.68
C THR A 54 -3.54 -0.39 -13.79
N PHE A 55 -4.61 0.31 -13.39
CA PHE A 55 -4.54 1.41 -12.44
C PHE A 55 -3.94 0.96 -11.11
N ARG A 56 -4.40 -0.19 -10.59
CA ARG A 56 -3.97 -0.70 -9.30
C ARG A 56 -2.48 -1.04 -9.28
N LYS A 57 -1.96 -1.69 -10.33
CA LYS A 57 -0.52 -1.96 -10.47
C LYS A 57 0.30 -0.67 -10.59
N ALA A 58 -0.12 0.28 -11.42
CA ALA A 58 0.59 1.55 -11.62
C ALA A 58 0.66 2.41 -10.34
N ASN A 59 -0.37 2.36 -9.49
CA ASN A 59 -0.44 3.12 -8.24
C ASN A 59 0.06 2.31 -7.02
N GLY A 60 0.80 1.22 -7.23
CA GLY A 60 1.35 0.40 -6.13
C GLY A 60 0.30 -0.25 -5.22
N LYS A 61 -0.92 -0.45 -5.72
CA LYS A 61 -2.01 -1.08 -4.96
C LYS A 61 -1.99 -2.61 -5.00
N GLU A 62 -1.27 -3.18 -5.95
CA GLU A 62 -1.08 -4.62 -6.12
C GLU A 62 0.41 -4.90 -6.31
N LEU A 63 0.81 -6.15 -6.09
CA LEU A 63 2.14 -6.64 -6.43
C LEU A 63 2.34 -6.50 -7.95
N ALA A 64 3.35 -5.73 -8.38
CA ALA A 64 3.58 -5.42 -9.79
C ALA A 64 4.80 -6.15 -10.36
N VAL A 65 5.90 -6.20 -9.61
CA VAL A 65 7.17 -6.84 -10.00
C VAL A 65 7.47 -7.93 -8.98
N ASP A 66 7.36 -9.19 -9.40
CA ASP A 66 7.67 -10.35 -8.56
C ASP A 66 8.03 -11.57 -9.40
N SER A 67 8.95 -12.39 -8.90
CA SER A 67 9.41 -13.61 -9.59
C SER A 67 8.32 -14.66 -9.79
N THR A 68 7.23 -14.61 -9.01
CA THR A 68 6.09 -15.51 -9.23
C THR A 68 5.37 -15.24 -10.56
N MET A 69 5.48 -14.03 -11.12
CA MET A 69 4.81 -13.66 -12.37
C MET A 69 5.52 -14.23 -13.61
N ASP A 70 6.82 -14.52 -13.51
CA ASP A 70 7.61 -15.06 -14.62
C ASP A 70 7.11 -16.45 -15.05
N PHE A 71 6.49 -17.20 -14.13
CA PHE A 71 5.86 -18.49 -14.43
C PHE A 71 4.65 -18.39 -15.37
N GLU A 72 3.99 -17.22 -15.45
CA GLU A 72 2.82 -16.98 -16.31
C GLU A 72 3.20 -16.54 -17.75
N GLN A 73 4.49 -16.48 -18.08
CA GLN A 73 4.98 -16.04 -19.38
C GLN A 73 4.46 -16.92 -20.53
N ARG A 74 4.12 -16.28 -21.66
CA ARG A 74 3.75 -16.99 -22.90
C ARG A 74 4.98 -17.66 -23.49
N ARG A 75 4.94 -18.99 -23.62
CA ARG A 75 5.97 -19.78 -24.30
C ARG A 75 5.63 -19.89 -25.79
N HIS A 76 6.58 -19.52 -26.64
CA HIS A 76 6.45 -19.60 -28.10
C HIS A 76 7.01 -20.89 -28.69
N VAL A 77 7.91 -21.56 -27.96
CA VAL A 77 8.48 -22.85 -28.36
C VAL A 77 7.79 -23.96 -27.56
N PRO A 78 7.12 -24.93 -28.22
CA PRO A 78 6.55 -26.08 -27.54
C PRO A 78 7.65 -27.06 -27.13
N VAL A 79 7.43 -27.75 -26.01
CA VAL A 79 8.28 -28.86 -25.56
C VAL A 79 7.55 -30.16 -25.85
N LYS A 80 8.30 -31.22 -26.21
CA LYS A 80 7.73 -32.56 -26.36
C LYS A 80 7.07 -33.00 -25.06
N TYR A 81 5.91 -33.63 -25.15
CA TYR A 81 5.18 -34.11 -23.99
C TYR A 81 6.02 -35.12 -23.19
N ASN A 82 6.14 -34.89 -21.88
CA ASN A 82 6.68 -35.82 -20.91
C ASN A 82 5.73 -35.84 -19.68
N ARG A 83 5.31 -37.04 -19.26
CA ARG A 83 4.37 -37.24 -18.14
C ARG A 83 4.95 -36.80 -16.81
N GLU A 84 6.23 -37.05 -16.56
CA GLU A 84 6.91 -36.67 -15.31
C GLU A 84 6.99 -35.14 -15.20
N LEU A 85 7.44 -34.49 -16.28
CA LEU A 85 7.48 -33.03 -16.38
C LEU A 85 6.11 -32.40 -16.12
N LEU A 86 5.03 -32.96 -16.68
CA LEU A 86 3.67 -32.47 -16.47
C LEU A 86 3.26 -32.58 -14.99
N HIS A 87 3.50 -33.74 -14.38
CA HIS A 87 3.15 -33.98 -12.99
C HIS A 87 3.87 -33.03 -12.03
N ASP A 88 5.16 -32.80 -12.25
CA ASP A 88 5.95 -31.87 -11.45
C ASP A 88 5.51 -30.42 -11.68
N THR A 89 5.17 -30.06 -12.93
CA THR A 89 4.62 -28.74 -13.25
C THR A 89 3.33 -28.47 -12.47
N LEU A 90 2.41 -29.45 -12.38
CA LEU A 90 1.16 -29.31 -11.62
C LEU A 90 1.42 -29.10 -10.11
N LYS A 91 2.42 -29.78 -9.54
CA LYS A 91 2.82 -29.57 -8.14
C LYS A 91 3.40 -28.17 -7.93
N VAL A 92 4.28 -27.74 -8.83
CA VAL A 92 4.93 -26.42 -8.78
C VAL A 92 3.88 -25.31 -8.90
N MET A 93 2.94 -25.41 -9.84
CA MET A 93 1.86 -24.43 -10.03
C MET A 93 1.07 -24.18 -8.73
N LYS A 94 0.67 -25.24 -8.02
CA LYS A 94 -0.05 -25.12 -6.73
C LYS A 94 0.80 -24.42 -5.67
N ARG A 95 2.11 -24.68 -5.63
CA ARG A 95 3.04 -24.05 -4.69
C ARG A 95 3.25 -22.57 -5.02
N VAL A 96 3.42 -22.23 -6.29
CA VAL A 96 3.61 -20.85 -6.77
C VAL A 96 2.39 -19.99 -6.44
N GLU A 97 1.18 -20.51 -6.64
CA GLU A 97 -0.07 -19.81 -6.30
C GLU A 97 -0.13 -19.44 -4.81
N LYS A 98 0.20 -20.38 -3.92
CA LYS A 98 0.25 -20.13 -2.46
C LYS A 98 1.28 -19.05 -2.10
N ILE A 99 2.46 -19.06 -2.73
CA ILE A 99 3.50 -18.05 -2.49
C ILE A 99 3.02 -16.68 -2.96
N LYS A 100 2.40 -16.61 -4.14
CA LYS A 100 1.84 -15.39 -4.72
C LYS A 100 0.77 -14.78 -3.80
N GLN A 101 -0.16 -15.58 -3.29
CA GLN A 101 -1.20 -15.13 -2.35
C GLN A 101 -0.60 -14.55 -1.07
N LYS A 102 0.34 -15.26 -0.43
CA LYS A 102 1.04 -14.77 0.77
C LYS A 102 1.77 -13.44 0.52
N ARG A 103 2.44 -13.28 -0.63
CA ARG A 103 3.13 -12.03 -1.01
C ARG A 103 2.13 -10.89 -1.23
N GLN A 104 1.00 -11.16 -1.87
CA GLN A 104 -0.06 -10.17 -2.06
C GLN A 104 -0.68 -9.71 -0.74
N GLU A 105 -0.92 -10.64 0.19
CA GLU A 105 -1.41 -10.35 1.54
C GLU A 105 -0.40 -9.48 2.31
N ALA A 106 0.89 -9.77 2.21
CA ALA A 106 1.93 -8.95 2.85
C ALA A 106 1.93 -7.51 2.31
N VAL A 107 1.80 -7.33 0.99
CA VAL A 107 1.68 -5.99 0.36
C VAL A 107 0.42 -5.28 0.85
N TRP A 108 -0.70 -5.99 0.94
CA TRP A 108 -1.96 -5.43 1.45
C TRP A 108 -1.83 -4.99 2.91
N ASN A 109 -1.30 -5.85 3.78
CA ASN A 109 -1.14 -5.59 5.20
C ASN A 109 -0.24 -4.38 5.46
N LYS A 110 0.90 -4.30 4.77
CA LYS A 110 1.82 -3.16 4.85
C LYS A 110 1.15 -1.86 4.41
N ARG A 111 0.28 -1.91 3.39
CA ARG A 111 -0.47 -0.73 2.96
C ARG A 111 -1.54 -0.30 3.97
N MET A 112 -2.25 -1.27 4.55
CA MET A 112 -3.34 -1.00 5.50
C MET A 112 -2.86 -0.57 6.88
N GLU A 113 -1.61 -0.87 7.24
CA GLU A 113 -1.00 -0.45 8.51
C GLU A 113 -1.13 1.06 8.76
N LYS A 114 -0.85 1.89 7.75
CA LYS A 114 -1.00 3.35 7.83
C LYS A 114 -2.44 3.75 8.11
N THR A 115 -3.39 3.14 7.42
CA THR A 115 -4.82 3.43 7.58
C THR A 115 -5.30 3.04 8.97
N ARG A 116 -4.92 1.86 9.47
CA ARG A 116 -5.25 1.41 10.83
C ARG A 116 -4.73 2.36 11.91
N LEU A 117 -3.50 2.88 11.75
CA LEU A 117 -2.94 3.87 12.67
C LEU A 117 -3.72 5.18 12.64
N GLN A 118 -4.15 5.61 11.45
CA GLN A 118 -4.96 6.80 11.27
C GLN A 118 -6.36 6.61 11.87
N GLU A 119 -7.04 5.51 11.58
CA GLU A 119 -8.34 5.17 12.16
C GLU A 119 -8.30 5.16 13.70
N ARG A 120 -7.23 4.60 14.29
CA ARG A 120 -7.05 4.63 15.76
C ARG A 120 -6.90 6.05 16.31
N ARG A 121 -6.18 6.93 15.60
CA ARG A 121 -6.03 8.34 15.98
C ARG A 121 -7.35 9.09 15.84
N ASP A 122 -8.02 8.91 14.71
CA ASP A 122 -9.29 9.55 14.40
C ASP A 122 -10.36 9.10 15.39
N ALA A 123 -10.38 7.82 15.78
CA ALA A 123 -11.26 7.29 16.82
C ALA A 123 -10.98 7.92 18.19
N ALA A 124 -9.71 8.08 18.58
CA ALA A 124 -9.35 8.74 19.83
C ALA A 124 -9.74 10.23 19.84
N VAL A 125 -9.56 10.92 18.71
CA VAL A 125 -9.99 12.32 18.54
C VAL A 125 -11.51 12.43 18.59
N ALA A 126 -12.23 11.54 17.89
CA ALA A 126 -13.68 11.48 17.93
C ALA A 126 -14.21 11.24 19.35
N LEU A 127 -13.59 10.32 20.10
CA LEU A 127 -13.93 10.07 21.50
C LEU A 127 -13.69 11.32 22.38
N LYS A 128 -12.59 12.06 22.15
CA LYS A 128 -12.32 13.31 22.88
C LYS A 128 -13.38 14.40 22.64
N HIS A 129 -13.84 14.56 21.39
CA HIS A 129 -14.82 15.59 21.03
C HIS A 129 -16.26 15.19 21.35
N ASN A 130 -16.60 13.91 21.21
CA ASN A 130 -17.97 13.40 21.31
C ASN A 130 -18.21 12.61 22.60
N ILE A 131 -17.38 12.80 23.63
CA ILE A 131 -17.48 12.08 24.90
C ILE A 131 -18.85 12.28 25.58
N ASP A 132 -19.50 13.41 25.29
CA ASP A 132 -20.79 13.75 25.88
C ASP A 132 -21.97 12.97 25.30
N TRP A 133 -21.80 12.35 24.14
CA TRP A 133 -22.83 11.50 23.51
C TRP A 133 -22.92 10.10 24.13
N ILE A 134 -22.05 9.77 25.08
CA ILE A 134 -22.09 8.51 25.82
C ILE A 134 -23.18 8.63 26.90
N GLU A 135 -24.24 7.82 26.77
CA GLU A 135 -25.37 7.79 27.71
C GLU A 135 -24.98 7.16 29.06
N ASP A 136 -24.16 6.11 29.03
CA ASP A 136 -23.66 5.44 30.23
C ASP A 136 -22.70 6.33 31.02
N SER A 137 -23.15 6.79 32.18
CA SER A 137 -22.40 7.69 33.06
C SER A 137 -21.04 7.10 33.48
N GLU A 138 -21.00 5.82 33.86
CA GLU A 138 -19.76 5.15 34.29
C GLU A 138 -18.70 5.10 33.18
N VAL A 139 -19.13 4.78 31.96
CA VAL A 139 -18.24 4.69 30.79
C VAL A 139 -17.74 6.08 30.41
N LYS A 140 -18.61 7.09 30.51
CA LYS A 140 -18.27 8.50 30.27
C LYS A 140 -17.24 9.03 31.27
N HIS A 141 -17.39 8.73 32.56
CA HIS A 141 -16.42 9.13 33.58
C HIS A 141 -15.06 8.44 33.38
N LYS A 142 -15.05 7.12 33.18
CA LYS A 142 -13.82 6.36 32.88
C LYS A 142 -13.10 6.90 31.64
N ALA A 143 -13.84 7.14 30.56
CA ALA A 143 -13.27 7.69 29.33
C ALA A 143 -12.68 9.09 29.52
N ARG A 144 -13.27 9.93 30.40
CA ARG A 144 -12.72 11.26 30.74
C ARG A 144 -11.43 11.13 31.54
N ASP A 145 -11.40 10.26 32.53
CA ASP A 145 -10.22 10.01 33.37
C ASP A 145 -9.06 9.46 32.52
N ASP A 146 -9.34 8.51 31.62
CA ASP A 146 -8.36 7.96 30.68
C ASP A 146 -7.80 9.04 29.74
N LEU A 147 -8.64 9.96 29.24
CA LEU A 147 -8.21 11.08 28.40
C LEU A 147 -7.29 12.06 29.15
N VAL A 148 -7.61 12.35 30.41
CA VAL A 148 -6.78 13.22 31.27
C VAL A 148 -5.44 12.56 31.57
N ALA A 149 -5.44 11.27 31.91
CA ALA A 149 -4.22 10.49 32.14
C ALA A 149 -3.32 10.48 30.90
N VAL A 150 -3.89 10.23 29.70
CA VAL A 150 -3.14 10.27 28.44
C VAL A 150 -2.54 11.67 28.17
N GLN A 151 -3.26 12.76 28.49
CA GLN A 151 -2.74 14.12 28.33
C GLN A 151 -1.54 14.37 29.26
N GLN A 152 -1.65 14.01 30.53
CA GLN A 152 -0.57 14.14 31.52
C GLN A 152 0.67 13.33 31.12
N GLU A 153 0.49 12.10 30.61
CA GLU A 153 1.61 11.29 30.10
C GLU A 153 2.31 11.91 28.90
N VAL A 154 1.55 12.47 27.95
CA VAL A 154 2.10 13.14 26.76
C VAL A 154 2.88 14.39 27.16
N GLU A 155 2.35 15.19 28.09
CA GLU A 155 3.02 16.36 28.64
C GLU A 155 4.30 15.99 29.39
N ALA A 156 4.28 14.97 30.25
CA ALA A 156 5.45 14.47 30.95
C ALA A 156 6.54 14.00 29.98
N LYS A 157 6.19 13.22 28.95
CA LYS A 157 7.12 12.80 27.89
C LYS A 157 7.69 13.99 27.13
N TRP A 158 6.89 15.02 26.87
CA TRP A 158 7.36 16.25 26.22
C TRP A 158 8.36 17.02 27.09
N GLN A 159 8.08 17.17 28.38
CA GLN A 159 9.00 17.81 29.34
C GLN A 159 10.32 17.04 29.44
N GLN A 160 10.27 15.71 29.57
CA GLN A 160 11.47 14.86 29.59
C GLN A 160 12.31 15.01 28.31
N ARG A 161 11.68 15.04 27.13
CA ARG A 161 12.39 15.27 25.85
C ARG A 161 13.01 16.66 25.79
N ARG A 162 12.33 17.69 26.31
CA ARG A 162 12.81 19.08 26.35
C ARG A 162 14.00 19.24 27.30
N GLU A 163 13.94 18.62 28.48
CA GLU A 163 15.05 18.59 29.44
C GLU A 163 16.24 17.80 28.90
N ALA A 164 16.01 16.65 28.27
CA ALA A 164 17.06 15.87 27.62
C ALA A 164 17.76 16.67 26.50
N ALA A 165 17.00 17.42 25.69
CA ALA A 165 17.56 18.33 24.69
C ALA A 165 18.38 19.47 25.32
N ARG A 166 17.89 20.08 26.41
CA ARG A 166 18.61 21.12 27.16
C ARG A 166 19.92 20.59 27.75
N LYS A 167 19.90 19.40 28.35
CA LYS A 167 21.09 18.72 28.88
C LYS A 167 22.08 18.35 27.76
N ARG A 168 21.61 17.90 26.60
CA ARG A 168 22.45 17.65 25.41
C ARG A 168 23.14 18.93 24.93
N LEU A 169 22.41 20.04 24.86
CA LEU A 169 22.96 21.34 24.46
C LEU A 169 23.97 21.88 25.49
N GLN A 170 23.70 21.71 26.78
CA GLN A 170 24.64 22.08 27.85
C GLN A 170 25.94 21.26 27.75
N LYS A 171 25.84 19.95 27.57
CA LYS A 171 27.00 19.08 27.33
C LYS A 171 27.78 19.47 26.08
N GLN A 172 27.10 19.81 24.98
CA GLN A 172 27.77 20.31 23.77
C GLN A 172 28.53 21.62 24.04
N ARG A 173 27.91 22.58 24.74
CA ARG A 173 28.56 23.84 25.14
C ARG A 173 29.72 23.65 26.11
N GLU A 174 29.63 22.69 27.03
CA GLU A 174 30.71 22.32 27.95
C GLU A 174 31.88 21.68 27.20
N MET A 175 31.59 20.79 26.25
CA MET A 175 32.59 20.19 25.36
C MET A 175 33.28 21.25 24.48
N GLU A 176 32.52 22.19 23.91
CA GLU A 176 33.06 23.32 23.12
C GLU A 176 33.94 24.25 23.97
N ARG A 177 33.54 24.53 25.22
CA ARG A 177 34.35 25.29 26.18
C ARG A 177 35.62 24.54 26.61
N ALA A 178 35.52 23.24 26.88
CA ALA A 178 36.66 22.38 27.24
C ALA A 178 37.66 22.21 26.09
N ALA A 179 37.18 22.23 24.84
CA ALA A 179 38.01 22.23 23.64
C ALA A 179 38.63 23.60 23.31
N GLY A 180 38.36 24.64 24.11
CA GLY A 180 38.99 25.96 23.97
C GLY A 180 38.51 26.80 22.77
N LEU A 181 37.42 26.41 22.10
CA LEU A 181 36.84 27.21 21.01
C LEU A 181 35.97 28.33 21.61
N THR A 182 36.49 29.56 21.66
CA THR A 182 35.64 30.73 21.90
C THR A 182 34.81 31.01 20.66
N SER A 183 33.55 31.41 20.87
CA SER A 183 32.58 31.67 19.80
C SER A 183 33.05 32.84 18.92
N SER A 184 33.75 32.54 17.83
CA SER A 184 33.96 33.45 16.71
C SER A 184 33.39 32.82 15.44
N SER A 185 32.11 33.08 15.20
CA SER A 185 31.58 33.26 13.85
C SER A 185 30.15 33.78 13.94
N SER A 186 30.07 35.11 14.01
CA SER A 186 28.97 35.84 13.38
C SER A 186 28.88 35.35 11.94
N VAL A 187 27.83 34.60 11.60
CA VAL A 187 27.52 34.23 10.23
C VAL A 187 27.31 35.53 9.45
N LYS A 188 28.27 35.85 8.56
CA LYS A 188 28.13 36.90 7.56
C LYS A 188 26.82 36.67 6.81
N LYS A 189 25.86 37.57 7.04
CA LYS A 189 24.64 37.72 6.24
C LYS A 189 25.09 38.12 4.83
N TRP A 190 24.90 37.23 3.86
CA TRP A 190 25.10 37.56 2.46
C TRP A 190 24.03 38.58 2.05
N LYS A 191 24.49 39.70 1.46
CA LYS A 191 23.65 40.68 0.76
C LYS A 191 23.31 40.13 -0.63
#